data_AF-A0A081S046-F1
#
_entry.id   AF-A0A081S046-F1
#
_cell.length_a   1.000
_cell.length_b   1.000
_cell.length_c   1.000
_cell.angle_alpha   90.00
_cell.angle_beta   90.00
_cell.angle_gamma   90.00
#
_symmetry.space_group_name_H-M   'P 1'
#
loop_
_entity.id
_entity.type
_entity.pdbx_description
1 polymer ?
#
loop_
_entity_poly.entity_id
_entity_poly.type
_entity_poly.pdbx_seq_one_letter_code
_entity_poly.pdbx_strand_id
1 'polypeptide(L)'
;MKVLIPAISCRSERPSICRINPGISTAISLSKCGIGLCLSPVFCRMMLVLLAGWHTQVTARDYFDPSLLEFGQSSGQTVDLSQFETAGGQAPGTYRVDIYINGTFFDSRDVTFQHNGAGSNELVPVLTPDLLEAAGVNVSSIPALKALPADKPMGSPLSKFIPQATAHLDFSQMKLGLSVPQIAMKPLENGLVDPKLWQEGIPAFLLNYNINGNRNRRSQSGNKQTSQSLFGSFNSGLNLGAWRLRNTATYSYSAQTYNWYDSFNGPVKKTTQSQQSWNFLQTYLQRDVVMLRSDLTIGDTSTGNVAGQ
;
A
#
# COMPACT_ATOMS: atom_id res chain seq x y z
N MET A 1 23.98 -43.98 56.01
CA MET A 1 25.25 -43.62 55.32
C MET A 1 25.09 -43.96 53.84
N LYS A 2 25.55 -43.04 52.97
CA LYS A 2 25.42 -42.99 51.50
C LYS A 2 24.07 -42.57 50.90
N VAL A 3 24.03 -41.26 50.65
CA VAL A 3 23.20 -40.50 49.70
C VAL A 3 23.56 -40.90 48.27
N LEU A 4 22.56 -40.98 47.39
CA LEU A 4 22.73 -40.95 45.94
C LEU A 4 21.60 -40.09 45.35
N ILE A 5 21.98 -38.93 44.83
CA ILE A 5 21.16 -38.00 44.05
C ILE A 5 21.51 -38.26 42.58
N PRO A 6 20.54 -38.40 41.66
CA PRO A 6 20.79 -38.14 40.25
C PRO A 6 20.36 -36.71 39.89
N ALA A 7 21.25 -36.05 39.15
CA ALA A 7 21.09 -34.71 38.60
C ALA A 7 20.05 -34.69 37.46
N ILE A 8 19.34 -33.58 37.32
CA ILE A 8 18.57 -33.24 36.12
C ILE A 8 19.06 -31.89 35.62
N SER A 9 19.73 -31.92 34.47
CA SER A 9 20.03 -30.78 33.62
C SER A 9 18.85 -30.58 32.67
N CYS A 10 18.37 -29.34 32.53
CA CYS A 10 17.45 -28.98 31.46
C CYS A 10 17.95 -27.74 30.72
N ARG A 11 18.15 -27.93 29.41
CA ARG A 11 18.43 -26.92 28.39
C ARG A 11 17.11 -26.56 27.68
N SER A 12 16.98 -25.28 27.38
CA SER A 12 15.93 -24.55 26.63
C SER A 12 15.36 -25.24 25.39
N GLU A 13 14.02 -25.20 25.20
CA GLU A 13 13.30 -24.57 24.05
C GLU A 13 11.81 -25.01 23.94
N ARG A 14 10.89 -24.06 24.19
CA ARG A 14 9.46 -23.93 23.75
C ARG A 14 8.38 -24.98 24.14
N PRO A 15 7.08 -24.57 24.16
CA PRO A 15 6.12 -24.98 25.18
C PRO A 15 5.18 -26.09 24.69
N SER A 16 5.10 -27.17 25.45
CA SER A 16 4.03 -28.15 25.31
C SER A 16 3.21 -28.20 26.60
N ILE A 17 1.95 -27.82 26.46
CA ILE A 17 0.87 -27.94 27.44
C ILE A 17 0.92 -29.33 28.07
N CYS A 18 1.36 -29.42 29.33
CA CYS A 18 1.22 -30.65 30.12
C CYS A 18 -0.23 -30.75 30.61
N ARG A 19 -1.08 -31.43 29.84
CA ARG A 19 -2.34 -31.98 30.35
C ARG A 19 -2.01 -33.10 31.33
N ILE A 20 -2.43 -32.94 32.58
CA ILE A 20 -2.42 -34.04 33.57
C ILE A 20 -3.62 -34.92 33.26
N ASN A 21 -3.34 -36.16 32.87
CA ASN A 21 -4.32 -37.20 32.59
C ASN A 21 -4.85 -37.77 33.94
N PRO A 22 -6.15 -37.72 34.25
CA PRO A 22 -6.68 -38.28 35.48
C PRO A 22 -6.96 -39.77 35.24
N GLY A 23 -5.96 -40.61 35.45
CA GLY A 23 -6.09 -42.02 35.07
C GLY A 23 -5.05 -42.93 35.68
N ILE A 24 -4.81 -42.84 37.00
CA ILE A 24 -4.15 -43.93 37.74
C ILE A 24 -4.92 -44.12 39.04
N SER A 25 -5.84 -45.09 39.02
CA SER A 25 -6.49 -45.62 40.22
C SER A 25 -5.57 -46.67 40.82
N THR A 26 -4.74 -46.28 41.78
CA THR A 26 -3.95 -47.23 42.57
C THR A 26 -4.76 -47.61 43.80
N ALA A 27 -5.36 -48.80 43.78
CA ALA A 27 -6.05 -49.37 44.93
C ALA A 27 -5.03 -49.70 46.04
N ILE A 28 -5.10 -48.97 47.16
CA ILE A 28 -4.32 -49.26 48.36
C ILE A 28 -5.10 -50.28 49.18
N SER A 29 -4.61 -51.53 49.19
CA SER A 29 -5.08 -52.60 50.07
C SER A 29 -4.58 -52.36 51.49
N LEU A 30 -5.51 -52.15 52.43
CA LEU A 30 -5.22 -52.03 53.86
C LEU A 30 -5.15 -53.43 54.49
N SER A 31 -3.94 -53.99 54.59
CA SER A 31 -3.66 -55.14 55.46
C SER A 31 -3.54 -54.67 56.92
N LYS A 32 -4.32 -55.28 57.81
CA LYS A 32 -4.26 -55.06 59.26
C LYS A 32 -2.91 -55.51 59.83
N CYS A 33 -2.23 -54.58 60.51
CA CYS A 33 -1.22 -54.82 61.55
C CYS A 33 -1.30 -53.56 62.44
N GLY A 34 -1.65 -53.58 63.72
CA GLY A 34 -1.16 -54.44 64.78
C GLY A 34 -0.39 -53.52 65.73
N ILE A 35 -1.00 -53.17 66.87
CA ILE A 35 -0.45 -52.43 68.02
C ILE A 35 -0.61 -50.88 67.96
N GLY A 36 -1.68 -50.41 68.61
CA GLY A 36 -1.55 -49.40 69.69
C GLY A 36 -1.38 -47.92 69.34
N LEU A 37 -2.31 -47.31 68.58
CA LEU A 37 -2.81 -45.95 68.87
C LEU A 37 -4.16 -45.77 68.15
N CYS A 38 -5.27 -45.86 68.89
CA CYS A 38 -6.61 -45.66 68.33
C CYS A 38 -6.88 -44.16 68.07
N LEU A 39 -6.36 -43.63 66.97
CA LEU A 39 -6.82 -42.35 66.43
C LEU A 39 -8.17 -42.59 65.72
N SER A 40 -9.22 -41.99 66.27
CA SER A 40 -10.59 -42.02 65.73
C SER A 40 -10.61 -41.69 64.23
N PRO A 41 -11.45 -42.37 63.40
CA PRO A 41 -11.58 -42.04 61.98
C PRO A 41 -12.06 -40.60 61.73
N VAL A 42 -12.64 -39.95 62.75
CA VAL A 42 -13.02 -38.52 62.72
C VAL A 42 -11.78 -37.62 62.77
N PHE A 43 -10.74 -38.01 63.52
CA PHE A 43 -9.50 -37.26 63.63
C PHE A 43 -8.68 -37.31 62.34
N CYS A 44 -8.63 -38.48 61.69
CA CYS A 44 -7.96 -38.64 60.39
C CYS A 44 -8.69 -37.88 59.28
N ARG A 45 -10.03 -37.83 59.30
CA ARG A 45 -10.83 -37.01 58.38
C ARG A 45 -10.70 -35.50 58.65
N MET A 46 -10.67 -35.05 59.90
CA MET A 46 -10.40 -33.64 60.22
C MET A 46 -9.00 -33.20 59.80
N MET A 47 -7.99 -34.06 59.98
CA MET A 47 -6.61 -33.75 59.61
C MET A 47 -6.42 -33.67 58.08
N LEU A 48 -7.14 -34.51 57.30
CA LEU A 48 -7.18 -34.41 55.84
C LEU A 48 -7.90 -33.15 55.34
N VAL A 49 -8.97 -32.70 56.03
CA VAL A 49 -9.69 -31.46 55.71
C VAL A 49 -8.84 -30.22 56.06
N LEU A 50 -8.07 -30.27 57.15
CA LEU A 50 -7.12 -29.21 57.52
C LEU A 50 -5.93 -29.10 56.55
N LEU A 51 -5.45 -30.21 55.99
CA LEU A 51 -4.36 -30.22 55.00
C LEU A 51 -4.81 -29.82 53.59
N ALA A 52 -6.07 -30.08 53.21
CA ALA A 52 -6.61 -29.68 51.91
C ALA A 52 -7.07 -28.21 51.85
N GLY A 53 -7.22 -27.53 53.01
CA GLY A 53 -7.69 -26.15 53.10
C GLY A 53 -6.64 -25.07 52.85
N TRP A 54 -5.35 -25.44 52.77
CA TRP A 54 -4.23 -24.49 52.63
C TRP A 54 -3.51 -24.65 51.31
N HIS A 55 -4.25 -24.61 50.20
CA HIS A 55 -3.64 -24.31 48.91
C HIS A 55 -3.59 -22.78 48.75
N THR A 56 -2.63 -22.15 49.43
CA THR A 56 -2.24 -20.78 49.07
C THR A 56 -1.57 -20.85 47.71
N GLN A 57 -2.24 -20.29 46.70
CA GLN A 57 -1.63 -20.07 45.39
C GLN A 57 -0.50 -19.06 45.60
N VAL A 58 0.75 -19.55 45.64
CA VAL A 58 1.93 -18.70 45.66
C VAL A 58 2.12 -18.17 44.25
N THR A 59 1.74 -16.91 44.02
CA THR A 59 2.08 -16.18 42.81
C THR A 59 3.47 -15.58 43.00
N ALA A 60 4.48 -16.18 42.36
CA ALA A 60 5.77 -15.51 42.21
C ALA A 60 5.61 -14.44 41.12
N ARG A 61 6.00 -13.20 41.43
CA ARG A 61 6.24 -12.17 40.43
C ARG A 61 7.69 -12.28 39.97
N ASP A 62 7.93 -11.98 38.70
CA ASP A 62 9.30 -11.77 38.24
C ASP A 62 9.88 -10.55 38.98
N TYR A 63 11.15 -10.63 39.35
CA TYR A 63 11.84 -9.57 40.09
C TYR A 63 13.17 -9.28 39.42
N PHE A 64 13.44 -8.01 39.14
CA PHE A 64 14.72 -7.57 38.61
C PHE A 64 15.48 -6.80 39.69
N ASP A 65 16.63 -7.33 40.09
CA ASP A 65 17.52 -6.67 41.05
C ASP A 65 18.17 -5.43 40.39
N PRO A 66 17.86 -4.19 40.85
CA PRO A 66 18.41 -2.97 40.27
C PRO A 66 19.93 -2.86 40.39
N SER A 67 20.54 -3.55 41.36
CA SER A 67 22.00 -3.52 41.56
C SER A 67 22.78 -4.09 40.38
N LEU A 68 22.15 -4.95 39.57
CA LEU A 68 22.77 -5.54 38.37
C LEU A 68 22.90 -4.55 37.20
N LEU A 69 22.25 -3.38 37.27
CA LEU A 69 22.36 -2.32 36.27
C LEU A 69 23.46 -1.30 36.63
N GLU A 70 23.92 -1.27 37.87
CA GLU A 70 24.97 -0.36 38.33
C GLU A 70 26.37 -0.87 37.94
N PHE A 71 26.82 -0.56 36.72
CA PHE A 71 28.21 -0.77 36.32
C PHE A 71 29.10 0.40 36.76
N GLY A 72 29.85 0.21 37.85
CA GLY A 72 31.05 1.01 38.17
C GLY A 72 30.94 2.02 39.31
N GLN A 73 29.92 2.88 39.34
CA GLN A 73 29.71 3.86 40.43
C GLN A 73 28.24 3.90 40.85
N SER A 74 27.98 3.56 42.10
CA SER A 74 26.64 3.67 42.70
C SER A 74 26.24 5.14 42.82
N SER A 75 25.32 5.56 41.95
CA SER A 75 24.75 6.92 41.97
C SER A 75 23.78 7.15 43.13
N GLY A 76 23.52 6.12 43.95
CA GLY A 76 22.55 6.18 45.06
C GLY A 76 21.10 6.39 44.59
N GLN A 77 20.84 6.33 43.27
CA GLN A 77 19.51 6.44 42.70
C GLN A 77 18.90 5.05 42.61
N THR A 78 17.88 4.81 43.44
CA THR A 78 17.05 3.61 43.33
C THR A 78 16.29 3.65 42.02
N VAL A 79 16.70 2.84 41.04
CA VAL A 79 16.00 2.67 39.77
C VAL A 79 14.80 1.76 39.99
N ASP A 80 13.61 2.24 39.64
CA ASP A 80 12.39 1.43 39.67
C ASP A 80 12.30 0.54 38.42
N LEU A 81 12.39 -0.77 38.62
CA LEU A 81 12.30 -1.79 37.57
C LEU A 81 10.96 -2.53 37.55
N SER A 82 10.02 -2.15 38.43
CA SER A 82 8.72 -2.83 38.55
C SER A 82 7.93 -2.89 37.25
N GLN A 83 8.13 -1.91 36.36
CA GLN A 83 7.51 -1.87 35.04
C GLN A 83 8.00 -3.00 34.10
N PHE A 84 9.24 -3.50 34.28
CA PHE A 84 9.82 -4.57 33.45
C PHE A 84 9.52 -5.96 33.99
N GLU A 85 9.08 -6.06 35.25
CA GLU A 85 8.68 -7.31 35.93
C GLU A 85 7.36 -7.90 35.41
N THR A 86 6.68 -7.20 34.50
CA THR A 86 5.46 -7.67 33.84
C THR A 86 5.75 -7.97 32.38
N ALA A 87 5.24 -9.10 31.88
CA ALA A 87 5.34 -9.45 30.46
C ALA A 87 4.80 -8.32 29.56
N GLY A 88 5.63 -7.86 28.62
CA GLY A 88 5.30 -6.74 27.71
C GLY A 88 5.47 -5.34 28.32
N GLY A 89 5.92 -5.24 29.58
CA GLY A 89 6.17 -3.96 30.22
C GLY A 89 7.39 -3.24 29.64
N GLN A 90 7.16 -2.04 29.15
CA GLN A 90 8.18 -1.18 28.55
C GLN A 90 8.03 0.25 29.06
N ALA A 91 9.14 0.98 29.13
CA ALA A 91 9.14 2.37 29.57
C ALA A 91 8.45 3.26 28.53
N PRO A 92 7.66 4.27 28.93
CA PRO A 92 7.20 5.30 28.02
C PRO A 92 8.40 6.16 27.60
N GLY A 93 8.40 6.61 26.34
CA GLY A 93 9.56 7.29 25.80
C GLY A 93 9.46 7.51 24.30
N THR A 94 10.53 8.06 23.72
CA THR A 94 10.64 8.22 22.27
C THR A 94 11.55 7.13 21.72
N TYR A 95 11.01 6.36 20.77
CA TYR A 95 11.71 5.25 20.15
C TYR A 95 11.75 5.44 18.64
N ARG A 96 12.90 5.14 18.03
CA ARG A 96 13.05 5.04 16.58
C ARG A 96 12.39 3.75 16.13
N VAL A 97 11.33 3.83 15.32
CA VAL A 97 10.57 2.66 14.88
C VAL A 97 10.32 2.68 13.38
N ASP A 98 10.21 1.49 12.79
CA ASP A 98 9.71 1.28 11.45
C ASP A 98 8.18 1.23 11.48
N ILE A 99 7.54 2.17 10.80
CA ILE A 99 6.08 2.31 10.73
C ILE A 99 5.56 1.50 9.55
N TYR A 100 4.61 0.62 9.83
CA TYR A 100 3.89 -0.17 8.83
C TYR A 100 2.41 0.17 8.87
N ILE A 101 1.81 0.43 7.70
CA ILE A 101 0.38 0.70 7.54
C ILE A 101 -0.26 -0.46 6.79
N ASN A 102 -1.23 -1.12 7.40
CA ASN A 102 -1.92 -2.29 6.81
C ASN A 102 -0.94 -3.35 6.27
N GLY A 103 0.21 -3.53 6.96
CA GLY A 103 1.26 -4.48 6.59
C GLY A 103 2.32 -3.97 5.60
N THR A 104 2.17 -2.77 5.06
CA THR A 104 3.13 -2.16 4.12
C THR A 104 4.06 -1.20 4.86
N PHE A 105 5.37 -1.28 4.61
CA PHE A 105 6.34 -0.31 5.14
C PHE A 105 6.01 1.10 4.66
N PHE A 106 6.00 2.07 5.57
CA PHE A 106 5.72 3.47 5.28
C PHE A 106 6.97 4.34 5.49
N ASP A 107 7.54 4.33 6.70
CA ASP A 107 8.67 5.19 7.04
C ASP A 107 9.36 4.73 8.35
N SER A 108 10.59 5.17 8.58
CA SER A 108 11.34 4.95 9.83
C SER A 108 11.56 6.29 10.54
N ARG A 109 10.95 6.49 11.71
CA ARG A 109 11.06 7.76 12.46
C ARG A 109 10.95 7.59 13.97
N ASP A 110 11.30 8.65 14.68
CA ASP A 110 11.13 8.72 16.12
C ASP A 110 9.66 8.95 16.46
N VAL A 111 9.10 8.08 17.29
CA VAL A 111 7.71 8.15 17.74
C VAL A 111 7.69 8.13 19.26
N THR A 112 6.94 9.05 19.86
CA THR A 112 6.71 9.07 21.31
C THR A 112 5.61 8.08 21.67
N PHE A 113 5.84 7.29 22.72
CA PHE A 113 4.93 6.31 23.26
C PHE A 113 4.57 6.64 24.71
N GLN A 114 3.31 6.43 25.06
CA GLN A 114 2.78 6.65 26.41
C GLN A 114 1.95 5.44 26.84
N HIS A 115 1.70 5.30 28.15
CA HIS A 115 0.84 4.24 28.64
C HIS A 115 -0.62 4.44 28.20
N ASN A 116 -1.29 3.32 27.91
CA ASN A 116 -2.71 3.28 27.56
C ASN A 116 -3.61 3.47 28.79
N GLY A 117 -3.52 4.63 29.45
CA GLY A 117 -4.25 4.96 30.67
C GLY A 117 -3.56 4.52 31.97
N ALA A 118 -4.14 4.89 33.11
CA ALA A 118 -3.57 4.64 34.42
C ALA A 118 -3.53 3.13 34.73
N GLY A 119 -2.33 2.60 34.99
CA GLY A 119 -2.12 1.19 35.37
C GLY A 119 -1.98 0.22 34.20
N SER A 120 -1.95 0.69 32.95
CA SER A 120 -1.62 -0.15 31.79
C SER A 120 -0.12 -0.11 31.51
N ASN A 121 0.49 -1.28 31.33
CA ASN A 121 1.88 -1.41 30.89
C ASN A 121 2.00 -1.39 29.35
N GLU A 122 0.88 -1.33 28.63
CA GLU A 122 0.85 -1.26 27.17
C GLU A 122 1.20 0.15 26.68
N LEU A 123 2.16 0.22 25.76
CA LEU A 123 2.56 1.46 25.09
C LEU A 123 1.68 1.74 23.87
N VAL A 124 1.11 2.94 23.82
CA VAL A 124 0.39 3.47 22.66
C VAL A 124 1.18 4.61 22.01
N PRO A 125 1.25 4.66 20.67
CA PRO A 125 1.94 5.73 19.99
C PRO A 125 1.14 7.04 20.08
N VAL A 126 1.87 8.13 20.24
CA VAL A 126 1.34 9.49 20.16
C VAL A 126 1.43 9.95 18.71
N LEU A 127 0.33 9.77 17.97
CA LEU A 127 0.25 10.11 16.55
C LEU A 127 -0.27 11.54 16.34
N THR A 128 0.08 12.12 15.20
CA THR A 128 -0.44 13.42 14.73
C THR A 128 -1.31 13.22 13.48
N PRO A 129 -2.29 14.11 13.22
CA PRO A 129 -3.06 14.03 11.97
C PRO A 129 -2.20 14.10 10.71
N ASP A 130 -1.11 14.89 10.72
CA ASP A 130 -0.21 15.01 9.56
C ASP A 130 0.51 13.68 9.23
N LEU A 131 0.96 12.95 10.27
CA LEU A 131 1.53 11.61 10.09
C LEU A 131 0.51 10.63 9.51
N LEU A 132 -0.75 10.69 9.96
CA LEU A 132 -1.82 9.83 9.43
C LEU A 132 -2.16 10.17 7.97
N GLU A 133 -2.25 11.47 7.64
CA GLU A 133 -2.54 11.96 6.29
C GLU A 133 -1.45 11.56 5.29
N ALA A 134 -0.18 11.63 5.72
CA ALA A 134 0.99 11.17 4.96
C ALA A 134 1.01 9.63 4.82
N ALA A 135 0.59 8.92 5.87
CA ALA A 135 0.42 7.46 5.87
C ALA A 135 -0.78 6.98 5.02
N GLY A 136 -1.51 7.88 4.37
CA GLY A 136 -2.61 7.55 3.46
C GLY A 136 -3.98 7.44 4.13
N VAL A 137 -4.13 7.82 5.40
CA VAL A 137 -5.44 7.97 6.03
C VAL A 137 -6.14 9.19 5.42
N ASN A 138 -7.45 9.13 5.22
CA ASN A 138 -8.24 10.26 4.73
C ASN A 138 -8.68 11.14 5.91
N VAL A 139 -7.78 12.00 6.41
CA VAL A 139 -8.09 12.90 7.53
C VAL A 139 -9.22 13.86 7.17
N SER A 140 -9.28 14.28 5.91
CA SER A 140 -10.28 15.22 5.41
C SER A 140 -11.73 14.71 5.51
N SER A 141 -11.93 13.38 5.44
CA SER A 141 -13.25 12.74 5.56
C SER A 141 -13.64 12.38 7.00
N ILE A 142 -12.72 12.50 7.97
CA ILE A 142 -12.94 12.09 9.36
C ILE A 142 -13.07 13.36 10.22
N PRO A 143 -14.28 13.78 10.60
CA PRO A 143 -14.50 15.08 11.27
C PRO A 143 -13.69 15.25 12.56
N ALA A 144 -13.52 14.19 13.35
CA ALA A 144 -12.77 14.22 14.60
C ALA A 144 -11.27 14.49 14.40
N LEU A 145 -10.69 14.03 13.29
CA LEU A 145 -9.28 14.28 12.95
C LEU A 145 -9.11 15.65 12.27
N LYS A 146 -10.06 16.02 11.40
CA LYS A 146 -10.06 17.32 10.70
C LYS A 146 -10.14 18.52 11.66
N ALA A 147 -10.78 18.36 12.82
CA ALA A 147 -10.88 19.41 13.83
C ALA A 147 -9.59 19.63 14.63
N LEU A 148 -8.63 18.70 14.56
CA LEU A 148 -7.37 18.79 15.27
C LEU A 148 -6.31 19.55 14.44
N PRO A 149 -5.40 20.29 15.09
CA PRO A 149 -4.24 20.85 14.40
C PRO A 149 -3.34 19.75 13.82
N ALA A 150 -2.91 19.89 12.57
CA ALA A 150 -2.18 18.87 11.82
C ALA A 150 -0.91 18.38 12.54
N ASP A 151 -0.15 19.31 13.13
CA ASP A 151 1.15 19.04 13.75
C ASP A 151 1.07 18.70 15.24
N LYS A 152 -0.14 18.69 15.83
CA LYS A 152 -0.30 18.43 17.27
C LYS A 152 -0.68 16.97 17.55
N PRO A 153 -0.18 16.39 18.65
CA PRO A 153 -0.64 15.10 19.13
C PRO A 153 -2.15 15.02 19.26
N MET A 154 -2.76 13.91 18.81
CA MET A 154 -4.20 13.70 18.93
C MET A 154 -4.68 13.52 20.38
N GLY A 155 -3.76 13.30 21.33
CA GLY A 155 -4.06 13.18 22.76
C GLY A 155 -4.93 11.97 23.14
N SER A 156 -5.15 11.05 22.21
CA SER A 156 -5.94 9.83 22.42
C SER A 156 -5.53 8.74 21.43
N PRO A 157 -5.78 7.46 21.76
CA PRO A 157 -5.46 6.34 20.88
C PRO A 157 -6.18 6.43 19.54
N LEU A 158 -5.56 5.88 18.49
CA LEU A 158 -6.09 5.85 17.11
C LEU A 158 -7.52 5.30 17.03
N SER A 159 -7.82 4.27 17.83
CA SER A 159 -9.13 3.61 17.89
C SER A 159 -10.29 4.52 18.31
N LYS A 160 -10.03 5.63 19.02
CA LYS A 160 -11.07 6.61 19.37
C LYS A 160 -11.48 7.49 18.18
N PHE A 161 -10.57 7.70 17.24
CA PHE A 161 -10.82 8.55 16.05
C PHE A 161 -11.32 7.73 14.86
N ILE A 162 -10.81 6.51 14.72
CA ILE A 162 -11.14 5.60 13.63
C ILE A 162 -11.62 4.28 14.23
N PRO A 163 -12.92 3.96 14.14
CA PRO A 163 -13.45 2.68 14.62
C PRO A 163 -12.71 1.50 13.99
N GLN A 164 -12.41 0.47 14.78
CA GLN A 164 -11.66 -0.73 14.34
C GLN A 164 -10.20 -0.48 13.90
N ALA A 165 -9.67 0.74 14.04
CA ALA A 165 -8.26 0.97 13.86
C ALA A 165 -7.46 0.52 15.09
N THR A 166 -6.30 -0.10 14.86
CA THR A 166 -5.39 -0.55 15.92
C THR A 166 -3.98 -0.05 15.66
N ALA A 167 -3.24 0.15 16.75
CA ALA A 167 -1.84 0.54 16.72
C ALA A 167 -1.09 -0.36 17.72
N HIS A 168 -0.11 -1.10 17.23
CA HIS A 168 0.64 -2.07 18.04
C HIS A 168 2.14 -1.89 17.81
N LEU A 169 2.88 -1.75 18.91
CA LEU A 169 4.34 -1.72 18.89
C LEU A 169 4.89 -3.12 19.15
N ASP A 170 5.59 -3.69 18.17
CA ASP A 170 6.52 -4.79 18.41
C ASP A 170 7.86 -4.20 18.84
N PHE A 171 8.08 -4.15 20.15
CA PHE A 171 9.27 -3.56 20.75
C PHE A 171 10.55 -4.32 20.38
N SER A 172 10.47 -5.65 20.19
CA SER A 172 11.63 -6.48 19.87
C SER A 172 12.19 -6.20 18.47
N GLN A 173 11.31 -5.80 17.55
CA GLN A 173 11.65 -5.45 16.17
C GLN A 173 11.70 -3.94 15.92
N MET A 174 11.41 -3.13 16.94
CA MET A 174 11.19 -1.68 16.79
C MET A 174 10.22 -1.36 15.65
N LYS A 175 9.10 -2.09 15.60
CA LYS A 175 8.12 -2.03 14.51
C LYS A 175 6.77 -1.55 15.02
N LEU A 176 6.28 -0.44 14.48
CA LEU A 176 4.95 0.08 14.75
C LEU A 176 3.98 -0.34 13.64
N GLY A 177 3.06 -1.26 13.94
CA GLY A 177 1.98 -1.66 13.04
C GLY A 177 0.71 -0.84 13.28
N LEU A 178 0.27 -0.11 12.26
CA LEU A 178 -1.04 0.55 12.22
C LEU A 178 -1.97 -0.21 11.29
N SER A 179 -3.09 -0.69 11.81
CA SER A 179 -4.17 -1.29 11.01
C SER A 179 -5.32 -0.30 10.95
N VAL A 180 -5.65 0.18 9.75
CA VAL A 180 -6.68 1.20 9.52
C VAL A 180 -7.68 0.65 8.49
N PRO A 181 -9.00 0.65 8.78
CA PRO A 181 -10.01 0.21 7.83
C PRO A 181 -9.94 0.97 6.51
N GLN A 182 -10.11 0.27 5.38
CA GLN A 182 -9.96 0.86 4.05
C GLN A 182 -10.92 2.03 3.75
N ILE A 183 -12.10 2.06 4.40
CA ILE A 183 -13.04 3.19 4.29
C ILE A 183 -12.49 4.49 4.89
N ALA A 184 -11.56 4.40 5.85
CA ALA A 184 -10.87 5.52 6.47
C ALA A 184 -9.55 5.86 5.77
N MET A 185 -9.13 5.06 4.79
CA MET A 185 -7.97 5.33 3.96
C MET A 185 -8.36 6.19 2.76
N LYS A 186 -7.41 6.94 2.21
CA LYS A 186 -7.54 7.51 0.88
C LYS A 186 -7.74 6.36 -0.11
N PRO A 187 -8.58 6.54 -1.15
CA PRO A 187 -8.72 5.53 -2.19
C PRO A 187 -7.33 5.12 -2.66
N LEU A 188 -7.08 3.82 -2.71
CA LEU A 188 -5.82 3.30 -3.22
C LEU A 188 -5.79 3.62 -4.71
N GLU A 189 -5.10 4.70 -5.05
CA GLU A 189 -4.93 5.23 -6.40
C GLU A 189 -3.94 4.36 -7.20
N ASN A 190 -4.18 3.04 -7.27
CA ASN A 190 -3.35 2.14 -8.04
C ASN A 190 -3.37 2.56 -9.52
N GLY A 191 -2.30 3.19 -9.98
CA GLY A 191 -2.13 3.70 -11.34
C GLY A 191 -2.57 5.14 -11.57
N LEU A 192 -3.17 5.80 -10.57
CA LEU A 192 -3.49 7.24 -10.65
C LEU A 192 -2.26 8.02 -10.17
N VAL A 193 -1.66 8.76 -11.10
CA VAL A 193 -0.50 9.61 -10.81
C VAL A 193 -1.02 10.97 -10.35
N ASP A 194 -0.47 11.50 -9.25
CA ASP A 194 -0.81 12.85 -8.75
C ASP A 194 -0.78 13.85 -9.94
N PRO A 195 -1.88 14.58 -10.20
CA PRO A 195 -1.93 15.56 -11.27
C PRO A 195 -0.83 16.62 -11.21
N LYS A 196 -0.23 16.88 -10.04
CA LYS A 196 0.93 17.77 -9.89
C LYS A 196 2.19 17.25 -10.56
N LEU A 197 2.29 15.94 -10.76
CA LEU A 197 3.41 15.29 -11.45
C LEU A 197 3.22 15.26 -12.97
N TRP A 198 2.03 15.64 -13.48
CA TRP A 198 1.77 15.64 -14.91
C TRP A 198 2.56 16.76 -15.58
N GLN A 199 3.35 16.40 -16.59
CA GLN A 199 4.13 17.35 -17.35
C GLN A 199 3.40 17.72 -18.64
N GLU A 200 3.28 19.02 -18.91
CA GLU A 200 2.63 19.53 -20.13
C GLU A 200 3.43 19.24 -21.41
N GLY A 201 4.70 18.82 -21.25
CA GLY A 201 5.64 18.58 -22.32
C GLY A 201 6.41 19.85 -22.71
N ILE A 202 7.21 19.73 -23.76
CA ILE A 202 8.05 20.83 -24.28
C ILE A 202 7.39 21.51 -25.48
N PRO A 203 7.66 22.81 -25.69
CA PRO A 203 7.35 23.50 -26.93
C PRO A 203 7.94 22.77 -28.14
N ALA A 204 7.10 22.36 -29.09
CA ALA A 204 7.54 21.60 -30.26
C ALA A 204 6.61 21.76 -31.45
N PHE A 205 7.20 21.80 -32.65
CA PHE A 205 6.47 21.65 -33.90
C PHE A 205 6.60 20.20 -34.40
N LEU A 206 5.49 19.62 -34.84
CA LEU A 206 5.36 18.24 -35.28
C LEU A 206 4.84 18.22 -36.72
N LEU A 207 5.42 17.36 -37.56
CA LEU A 207 4.93 17.11 -38.92
C LEU A 207 5.09 15.63 -39.25
N ASN A 208 3.97 14.94 -39.41
CA ASN A 208 3.91 13.58 -39.94
C ASN A 208 3.38 13.63 -41.37
N TYR A 209 4.07 12.99 -42.30
CA TYR A 209 3.68 12.96 -43.70
C TYR A 209 3.61 11.53 -44.22
N ASN A 210 2.67 11.29 -45.13
CA ASN A 210 2.57 10.03 -45.86
C ASN A 210 2.24 10.34 -47.31
N ILE A 211 3.10 9.93 -48.24
CA ILE A 211 2.94 10.23 -49.67
C ILE A 211 2.96 8.92 -50.44
N ASN A 212 1.91 8.66 -51.21
CA ASN A 212 1.79 7.49 -52.07
C ASN A 212 1.53 7.91 -53.50
N GLY A 213 2.20 7.25 -54.44
CA GLY A 213 2.03 7.49 -55.86
C GLY A 213 1.85 6.18 -56.63
N ASN A 214 1.05 6.22 -57.68
CA ASN A 214 0.90 5.12 -58.62
C ASN A 214 0.93 5.65 -60.06
N ARG A 215 1.47 4.83 -60.96
CA ARG A 215 1.41 5.06 -62.39
C ARG A 215 1.04 3.76 -63.09
N ASN A 216 -0.15 3.73 -63.67
CA ASN A 216 -0.62 2.62 -64.48
C ASN A 216 -0.49 2.96 -65.97
N ARG A 217 0.00 2.01 -66.78
CA ARG A 217 0.08 2.15 -68.24
C ARG A 217 -0.66 0.99 -68.88
N ARG A 218 -1.64 1.31 -69.71
CA ARG A 218 -2.41 0.34 -70.49
C ARG A 218 -2.17 0.59 -71.98
N SER A 219 -2.02 -0.48 -72.75
CA SER A 219 -1.96 -0.38 -74.22
C SER A 219 -2.89 -1.41 -74.86
N GLN A 220 -3.65 -0.98 -75.86
CA GLN A 220 -4.58 -1.82 -76.59
C GLN A 220 -4.65 -1.35 -78.04
N SER A 221 -4.36 -2.22 -79.00
CA SER A 221 -4.47 -1.95 -80.45
C SER A 221 -3.83 -0.62 -80.89
N GLY A 222 -2.60 -0.33 -80.44
CA GLY A 222 -1.87 0.90 -80.76
C GLY A 222 -2.22 2.11 -79.87
N ASN A 223 -3.37 2.10 -79.21
CA ASN A 223 -3.74 3.11 -78.22
C ASN A 223 -2.95 2.90 -76.91
N LYS A 224 -2.55 4.00 -76.27
CA LYS A 224 -1.88 3.98 -74.97
C LYS A 224 -2.59 4.91 -73.99
N GLN A 225 -2.91 4.41 -72.81
CA GLN A 225 -3.44 5.19 -71.71
C GLN A 225 -2.45 5.14 -70.55
N THR A 226 -2.09 6.30 -70.01
CA THR A 226 -1.30 6.41 -68.78
C THR A 226 -2.14 7.10 -67.72
N SER A 227 -2.38 6.44 -66.60
CA SER A 227 -2.99 7.03 -65.41
C SER A 227 -1.91 7.23 -64.35
N GLN A 228 -1.89 8.41 -63.74
CA GLN A 228 -1.00 8.78 -62.65
C GLN A 228 -1.86 9.26 -61.49
N SER A 229 -1.55 8.83 -60.28
CA SER A 229 -2.15 9.34 -59.06
C SER A 229 -1.07 9.59 -58.02
N LEU A 230 -1.16 10.69 -57.31
CA LEU A 230 -0.32 11.04 -56.18
C LEU A 230 -1.23 11.52 -55.06
N PHE A 231 -1.06 10.96 -53.87
CA PHE A 231 -1.79 11.34 -52.67
C PHE A 231 -0.79 11.63 -51.55
N GLY A 232 -0.97 12.74 -50.86
CA GLY A 232 -0.21 13.12 -49.67
C GLY A 232 -1.15 13.36 -48.50
N SER A 233 -0.83 12.84 -47.33
CA SER A 233 -1.44 13.20 -46.05
C SER A 233 -0.40 13.87 -45.18
N PHE A 234 -0.74 15.02 -44.62
CA PHE A 234 0.12 15.85 -43.78
C PHE A 234 -0.61 16.13 -42.48
N ASN A 235 -0.10 15.60 -41.38
CA ASN A 235 -0.60 15.84 -40.03
C ASN A 235 0.42 16.72 -39.31
N SER A 236 0.09 17.99 -39.13
CA SER A 236 0.94 18.96 -38.46
C SER A 236 0.42 19.26 -37.05
N GLY A 237 1.32 19.68 -36.17
CA GLY A 237 0.96 20.06 -34.81
C GLY A 237 1.95 21.02 -34.19
N LEU A 238 1.45 21.81 -33.24
CA LEU A 238 2.25 22.70 -32.42
C LEU A 238 1.87 22.46 -30.96
N ASN A 239 2.87 22.21 -30.11
CA ASN A 239 2.72 22.11 -28.66
C ASN A 239 3.33 23.36 -28.04
N LEU A 240 2.58 24.04 -27.17
CA LEU A 240 3.05 25.19 -26.38
C LEU A 240 2.45 25.12 -24.98
N GLY A 241 3.22 24.61 -24.02
CA GLY A 241 2.69 24.27 -22.70
C GLY A 241 1.52 23.29 -22.82
N ALA A 242 0.43 23.57 -22.11
CA ALA A 242 -0.78 22.73 -22.13
C ALA A 242 -1.59 22.80 -23.45
N TRP A 243 -1.23 23.68 -24.37
CA TRP A 243 -1.96 23.88 -25.62
C TRP A 243 -1.39 23.03 -26.75
N ARG A 244 -2.28 22.33 -27.45
CA ARG A 244 -1.95 21.43 -28.55
C ARG A 244 -2.79 21.81 -29.77
N LEU A 245 -2.17 22.48 -30.74
CA LEU A 245 -2.76 22.73 -32.05
C LEU A 245 -2.49 21.51 -32.94
N ARG A 246 -3.51 21.06 -33.66
CA ARG A 246 -3.43 19.94 -34.62
C ARG A 246 -4.11 20.33 -35.92
N ASN A 247 -3.51 19.93 -37.04
CA ASN A 247 -4.08 20.13 -38.37
C ASN A 247 -3.81 18.92 -39.25
N THR A 248 -4.85 18.48 -39.97
CA THR A 248 -4.77 17.37 -40.92
C THR A 248 -5.14 17.88 -42.31
N ALA A 249 -4.18 17.82 -43.24
CA ALA A 249 -4.35 18.21 -44.62
C ALA A 249 -4.08 17.02 -45.56
N THR A 250 -4.79 16.98 -46.67
CA THR A 250 -4.56 16.00 -47.74
C THR A 250 -4.36 16.71 -49.07
N TYR A 251 -3.43 16.19 -49.85
CA TYR A 251 -3.17 16.58 -51.22
C TYR A 251 -3.51 15.41 -52.12
N SER A 252 -4.27 15.64 -53.19
CA SER A 252 -4.50 14.63 -54.20
C SER A 252 -4.23 15.20 -55.58
N TYR A 253 -3.58 14.41 -56.41
CA TYR A 253 -3.30 14.70 -57.81
C TYR A 253 -3.61 13.47 -58.63
N SER A 254 -4.33 13.65 -59.72
CA SER A 254 -4.57 12.60 -60.70
C SER A 254 -4.38 13.15 -62.11
N ALA A 255 -3.77 12.36 -62.99
CA ALA A 255 -3.62 12.70 -64.39
C ALA A 255 -3.85 11.49 -65.28
N GLN A 256 -4.62 11.68 -66.34
CA GLN A 256 -4.87 10.69 -67.37
C GLN A 256 -4.40 11.21 -68.71
N THR A 257 -3.49 10.49 -69.34
CA THR A 257 -2.99 10.77 -70.68
C THR A 257 -3.47 9.67 -71.63
N TYR A 258 -4.16 10.06 -72.69
CA TYR A 258 -4.62 9.19 -73.76
C TYR A 258 -3.85 9.49 -75.04
N ASN A 259 -3.24 8.46 -75.61
CA ASN A 259 -2.63 8.48 -76.92
C ASN A 259 -3.49 7.60 -77.84
N TRP A 260 -4.20 8.21 -78.78
CA TRP A 260 -5.04 7.48 -79.73
C TRP A 260 -4.36 7.36 -81.09
N TYR A 261 -4.33 6.16 -81.64
CA TYR A 261 -3.86 5.86 -82.98
C TYR A 261 -5.04 5.87 -83.96
N ASP A 262 -5.02 6.81 -84.91
CA ASP A 262 -5.97 6.86 -86.02
C ASP A 262 -5.30 6.23 -87.25
N SER A 263 -5.85 5.10 -87.72
CA SER A 263 -5.37 4.35 -88.88
C SER A 263 -5.58 5.09 -90.22
N PHE A 264 -6.39 6.15 -90.26
CA PHE A 264 -6.73 6.85 -91.49
C PHE A 264 -5.97 8.18 -91.71
N ASN A 265 -5.54 8.87 -90.65
CA ASN A 265 -5.03 10.25 -90.73
C ASN A 265 -3.62 10.50 -90.14
N GLY A 266 -2.86 9.44 -89.81
CA GLY A 266 -1.51 9.47 -89.21
C GLY A 266 -0.98 10.85 -88.77
N PRO A 267 -1.18 11.28 -87.51
CA PRO A 267 -0.30 10.93 -86.39
C PRO A 267 -1.07 10.68 -85.05
N VAL A 268 -0.36 10.21 -84.02
CA VAL A 268 -0.93 9.93 -82.67
C VAL A 268 -1.42 11.21 -82.00
N LYS A 269 -2.72 11.29 -81.65
CA LYS A 269 -3.28 12.39 -80.85
C LYS A 269 -3.06 12.11 -79.36
N LYS A 270 -2.44 13.07 -78.65
CA LYS A 270 -2.19 13.01 -77.21
C LYS A 270 -3.06 14.01 -76.47
N THR A 271 -3.89 13.53 -75.55
CA THR A 271 -4.72 14.36 -74.66
C THR A 271 -4.38 14.03 -73.22
N THR A 272 -4.07 15.04 -72.41
CA THR A 272 -3.83 14.90 -70.98
C THR A 272 -4.89 15.69 -70.22
N GLN A 273 -5.56 15.04 -69.27
CA GLN A 273 -6.42 15.67 -68.28
C GLN A 273 -5.79 15.46 -66.91
N SER A 274 -5.76 16.52 -66.08
CA SER A 274 -5.25 16.43 -64.72
C SER A 274 -6.14 17.19 -63.74
N GLN A 275 -6.23 16.68 -62.53
CA GLN A 275 -6.91 17.32 -61.42
C GLN A 275 -5.99 17.33 -60.21
N GLN A 276 -6.04 18.42 -59.44
CA GLN A 276 -5.35 18.54 -58.16
C GLN A 276 -6.28 19.16 -57.13
N SER A 277 -6.18 18.72 -55.88
CA SER A 277 -6.92 19.31 -54.78
C SER A 277 -6.10 19.25 -53.49
N TRP A 278 -6.26 20.30 -52.67
CA TRP A 278 -5.81 20.37 -51.29
C TRP A 278 -7.04 20.49 -50.41
N ASN A 279 -7.16 19.60 -49.42
CA ASN A 279 -8.28 19.60 -48.48
C ASN A 279 -7.74 19.62 -47.06
N PHE A 280 -8.17 20.61 -46.27
CA PHE A 280 -7.94 20.65 -44.83
C PHE A 280 -9.12 19.96 -44.14
N LEU A 281 -8.85 18.80 -43.54
CA LEU A 281 -9.91 17.94 -42.99
C LEU A 281 -10.31 18.39 -41.59
N GLN A 282 -9.32 18.66 -40.74
CA GLN A 282 -9.52 19.03 -39.33
C GLN A 282 -8.45 20.02 -38.90
N THR A 283 -8.86 21.04 -38.17
CA THR A 283 -7.96 21.99 -37.50
C THR A 283 -8.56 22.31 -36.15
N TYR A 284 -7.90 21.91 -35.08
CA TYR A 284 -8.40 22.12 -33.73
C TYR A 284 -7.28 22.41 -32.75
N LEU A 285 -7.66 23.13 -31.70
CA LEU A 285 -6.84 23.45 -30.55
C LEU A 285 -7.39 22.67 -29.35
N GLN A 286 -6.54 21.90 -28.70
CA GLN A 286 -6.87 21.09 -27.55
C GLN A 286 -6.07 21.52 -26.32
N ARG A 287 -6.68 21.44 -25.14
CA ARG A 287 -6.03 21.61 -23.84
C ARG A 287 -6.75 20.80 -22.76
N ASP A 288 -5.97 20.18 -21.90
CA ASP A 288 -6.48 19.40 -20.78
C ASP A 288 -6.79 20.34 -19.60
N VAL A 289 -7.93 20.15 -18.95
CA VAL A 289 -8.39 20.94 -17.79
C VAL A 289 -8.40 20.05 -16.56
N VAL A 290 -7.23 19.97 -15.90
CA VAL A 290 -6.95 19.06 -14.79
C VAL A 290 -7.99 19.14 -13.66
N MET A 291 -8.43 20.35 -13.30
CA MET A 291 -9.42 20.54 -12.22
C MET A 291 -10.77 19.86 -12.50
N LEU A 292 -11.15 19.76 -13.78
CA LEU A 292 -12.42 19.18 -14.21
C LEU A 292 -12.26 17.72 -14.66
N ARG A 293 -11.02 17.21 -14.74
CA ARG A 293 -10.69 15.92 -15.37
C ARG A 293 -11.30 15.77 -16.77
N SER A 294 -11.18 16.83 -17.57
CA SER A 294 -11.80 16.95 -18.91
C SER A 294 -10.86 17.58 -19.92
N ASP A 295 -11.10 17.31 -21.20
CA ASP A 295 -10.35 17.91 -22.32
C ASP A 295 -11.20 18.97 -23.03
N LEU A 296 -10.65 20.17 -23.18
CA LEU A 296 -11.25 21.25 -23.96
C LEU A 296 -10.73 21.16 -25.40
N THR A 297 -11.64 21.02 -26.37
CA THR A 297 -11.32 21.04 -27.80
C THR A 297 -12.10 22.16 -28.50
N ILE A 298 -11.39 23.00 -29.25
CA ILE A 298 -11.95 24.14 -29.99
C ILE A 298 -11.54 24.02 -31.45
N GLY A 299 -12.49 24.08 -32.38
CA GLY A 299 -12.26 24.05 -33.82
C GLY A 299 -12.97 22.91 -34.52
N ASP A 300 -12.47 22.55 -35.70
CA ASP A 300 -13.08 21.54 -36.56
C ASP A 300 -12.67 20.14 -36.09
N THR A 301 -13.61 19.46 -35.44
CA THR A 301 -13.47 18.08 -34.98
C THR A 301 -14.76 17.30 -35.24
N SER A 302 -14.67 15.98 -35.20
CA SER A 302 -15.82 15.09 -35.28
C SER A 302 -16.10 14.51 -33.90
N THR A 303 -17.37 14.41 -33.52
CA THR A 303 -17.76 13.70 -32.29
C THR A 303 -17.58 12.19 -32.51
N GLY A 304 -16.51 11.61 -31.95
CA GLY A 304 -16.41 10.16 -31.78
C GLY A 304 -17.16 9.71 -30.52
N ASN A 305 -17.67 8.48 -30.51
CA ASN A 305 -18.15 7.86 -29.28
C ASN A 305 -16.98 7.75 -28.29
N VAL A 306 -17.06 8.46 -27.17
CA VAL A 306 -16.07 8.42 -26.11
C VAL A 306 -16.32 7.17 -25.26
N ALA A 307 -15.72 6.04 -25.63
CA ALA A 307 -15.46 4.96 -24.69
C ALA A 307 -14.07 5.24 -24.09
N GLY A 308 -14.02 5.45 -22.78
CA GLY A 308 -12.84 5.91 -22.05
C GLY A 308 -11.56 5.17 -22.39
N GLN A 309 -10.49 5.93 -22.59
CA GLN A 309 -9.13 5.47 -22.37
C GLN A 309 -8.72 5.82 -20.94
#